data_AF-A0A160T518-F1
#
_entry.id   AF-A0A160T518-F1
#
_cell.length_a   1.000
_cell.length_b   1.000
_cell.length_c   1.000
_cell.angle_alpha   90.00
_cell.angle_beta   90.00
_cell.angle_gamma   90.00
#
_symmetry.space_group_name_H-M   'P 1'
#
loop_
_entity.id
_entity.type
_entity.pdbx_description
1 polymer ?
#
loop_
_entity_poly.entity_id
_entity_poly.type
_entity_poly.pdbx_seq_one_letter_code
_entity_poly.pdbx_strand_id
1 'polypeptide(L)'
;MKRMGVIYEYHLDAPLDENHPTKPGHYLGFCEFGRLAERDRIHHKGQRWEHMFDGKLKHTGAARFLAVAVERNIGFQLVRAWRGTRDDERRLKKWKNGRALCPICNSRPKAVEFMDEIGLDMALAEKRRR
;
A
#
# COMPACT_ATOMS: atom_id res chain seq x y z
N MET A 1 -4.96 -22.36 8.43
CA MET A 1 -3.94 -21.42 8.96
C MET A 1 -4.04 -20.11 8.18
N LYS A 2 -4.20 -18.94 8.85
CA LYS A 2 -4.32 -17.66 8.15
C LYS A 2 -2.98 -17.30 7.50
N ARG A 3 -2.99 -16.80 6.26
CA ARG A 3 -1.75 -16.37 5.59
C ARG A 3 -1.22 -15.10 6.24
N MET A 4 -0.04 -15.20 6.83
CA MET A 4 0.74 -14.08 7.34
C MET A 4 1.42 -13.33 6.20
N GLY A 5 1.62 -12.04 6.37
CA GLY A 5 2.29 -11.18 5.42
C GLY A 5 2.51 -9.77 5.97
N VAL A 6 2.70 -8.85 5.04
CA VAL A 6 2.91 -7.43 5.32
C VAL A 6 1.66 -6.65 4.95
N ILE A 7 1.20 -5.83 5.87
CA ILE A 7 0.21 -4.79 5.65
C ILE A 7 0.98 -3.48 5.54
N TYR A 8 0.60 -2.64 4.59
CA TYR A 8 1.33 -1.42 4.31
C TYR A 8 0.39 -0.26 4.05
N GLU A 9 0.84 0.95 4.40
CA GLU A 9 0.14 2.21 4.18
C GLU A 9 0.95 3.12 3.27
N TYR A 10 0.29 3.64 2.24
CA TYR A 10 0.78 4.76 1.44
C TYR A 10 0.07 6.05 1.84
N HIS A 11 0.85 7.12 1.92
CA HIS A 11 0.37 8.49 1.88
C HIS A 11 0.41 9.01 0.44
N LEU A 12 -0.66 9.66 -0.02
CA LEU A 12 -0.68 10.38 -1.28
C LEU A 12 -0.48 11.88 -1.03
N ASP A 13 0.31 12.52 -1.88
CA ASP A 13 0.63 13.95 -1.79
C ASP A 13 -0.60 14.84 -2.06
N ALA A 14 -1.62 14.28 -2.71
CA ALA A 14 -2.93 14.90 -2.91
C ALA A 14 -4.06 13.86 -2.85
N PRO A 15 -5.29 14.25 -2.47
CA PRO A 15 -6.46 13.37 -2.56
C PRO A 15 -6.78 12.94 -3.99
N LEU A 16 -7.30 11.72 -4.14
CA LEU A 16 -7.94 11.27 -5.38
C LEU A 16 -9.39 11.72 -5.51
N ASP A 17 -10.05 12.02 -4.40
CA ASP A 17 -11.42 12.54 -4.42
C ASP A 17 -11.38 14.06 -4.38
N GLU A 18 -11.70 14.66 -5.53
CA GLU A 18 -11.76 16.11 -5.72
C GLU A 18 -12.81 16.79 -4.84
N ASN A 19 -13.81 16.05 -4.35
CA ASN A 19 -14.82 16.56 -3.42
C ASN A 19 -14.29 16.66 -1.98
N HIS A 20 -13.13 16.06 -1.71
CA HIS A 20 -12.47 16.10 -0.40
C HIS A 20 -11.01 16.54 -0.53
N PRO A 21 -10.74 17.73 -1.12
CA PRO A 21 -9.39 18.16 -1.51
C PRO A 21 -8.48 18.43 -0.32
N THR A 22 -9.04 18.61 0.87
CA THR A 22 -8.30 18.89 2.11
C THR A 22 -7.85 17.63 2.86
N LYS A 23 -8.22 16.43 2.40
CA LYS A 23 -7.86 15.18 3.06
C LYS A 23 -6.81 14.43 2.24
N PRO A 24 -5.57 14.27 2.73
CA PRO A 24 -4.59 13.42 2.04
C PRO A 24 -5.17 12.01 1.82
N GLY A 25 -5.03 11.51 0.59
CA GLY A 25 -5.45 10.16 0.23
C GLY A 25 -4.55 9.14 0.91
N HIS A 26 -5.13 8.08 1.48
CA HIS A 26 -4.36 7.00 2.08
C HIS A 26 -4.76 5.69 1.42
N TYR A 27 -3.78 4.84 1.15
CA TYR A 27 -4.02 3.51 0.61
C TYR A 27 -3.43 2.44 1.52
N LEU A 28 -4.28 1.53 1.98
CA LEU A 28 -3.88 0.33 2.70
C LEU A 28 -3.87 -0.88 1.76
N GLY A 29 -2.79 -1.66 1.84
CA GLY A 29 -2.65 -2.90 1.10
C GLY A 29 -2.09 -4.03 1.95
N PHE A 30 -2.17 -5.25 1.40
CA PHE A 30 -1.58 -6.46 1.96
C PHE A 30 -0.80 -7.20 0.89
N CYS A 31 0.33 -7.82 1.26
CA CYS A 31 1.04 -8.80 0.45
C CYS A 31 1.71 -9.87 1.31
N GLU A 32 2.08 -10.99 0.71
CA GLU A 32 2.88 -12.01 1.39
C GLU A 32 4.30 -11.49 1.69
N PHE A 33 4.95 -12.06 2.70
CA PHE A 33 6.30 -11.64 3.10
C PHE A 33 7.32 -11.69 1.96
N GLY A 34 8.16 -10.66 1.89
CA GLY A 34 9.19 -10.50 0.87
C GLY A 34 8.68 -10.07 -0.51
N ARG A 35 7.39 -9.73 -0.63
CA ARG A 35 6.79 -9.22 -1.88
C ARG A 35 6.59 -7.71 -1.89
N LEU A 36 6.82 -7.00 -0.78
CA LEU A 36 6.46 -5.58 -0.72
C LEU A 36 7.23 -4.74 -1.73
N ALA A 37 8.52 -4.96 -1.94
CA ALA A 37 9.29 -4.23 -2.96
C ALA A 37 8.83 -4.52 -4.40
N GLU A 38 8.35 -5.73 -4.70
CA GLU A 38 7.69 -6.03 -5.97
C GLU A 38 6.38 -5.23 -6.10
N ARG A 39 5.57 -5.22 -5.03
CA ARG A 39 4.29 -4.49 -4.99
C ARG A 39 4.47 -3.00 -5.13
N ASP A 40 5.46 -2.43 -4.45
CA ASP A 40 5.80 -1.01 -4.49
C ASP A 40 6.13 -0.56 -5.91
N ARG A 41 7.06 -1.27 -6.57
CA ARG A 41 7.39 -1.02 -7.99
C ARG A 41 6.17 -1.13 -8.90
N ILE A 42 5.34 -2.15 -8.71
CA ILE A 42 4.12 -2.34 -9.53
C ILE A 42 3.16 -1.17 -9.34
N HIS A 43 2.97 -0.68 -8.10
CA HIS A 43 2.09 0.45 -7.84
C HIS A 43 2.62 1.74 -8.47
N HIS A 44 3.91 2.00 -8.34
CA HIS A 44 4.55 3.19 -8.93
C HIS A 44 4.53 3.21 -10.47
N LYS A 45 4.45 2.05 -11.13
CA LYS A 45 4.19 2.00 -12.58
C LYS A 45 2.79 2.45 -12.97
N GLY A 46 1.80 2.33 -12.08
CA GLY A 46 0.40 2.68 -12.31
C GLY A 46 -0.34 1.81 -13.35
N GLN A 47 0.36 0.98 -14.12
CA GLN A 47 -0.24 0.13 -15.14
C GLN A 47 -0.96 -1.05 -14.49
N ARG A 48 -2.26 -1.20 -14.78
CA ARG A 48 -3.07 -2.33 -14.27
C ARG A 48 -3.02 -3.56 -15.17
N TRP A 49 -2.72 -3.36 -16.43
CA TRP A 49 -2.82 -4.36 -17.48
C TRP A 49 -1.63 -4.21 -18.43
N GLU A 50 -1.03 -5.32 -18.81
CA GLU A 50 0.07 -5.38 -19.78
C GLU A 50 -0.25 -6.46 -20.83
N HIS A 51 0.10 -6.19 -22.10
CA HIS A 51 0.03 -7.21 -23.15
C HIS A 51 1.24 -8.14 -23.03
N MET A 52 0.98 -9.43 -22.98
CA MET A 52 1.99 -10.47 -22.98
C MET A 52 2.45 -10.79 -24.41
N PHE A 53 3.56 -11.51 -24.56
CA PHE A 53 4.09 -11.92 -25.86
C PHE A 53 3.09 -12.76 -26.69
N ASP A 54 2.17 -13.47 -26.03
CA ASP A 54 1.08 -14.22 -26.70
C ASP A 54 -0.13 -13.33 -27.09
N GLY A 55 0.01 -12.01 -26.97
CA GLY A 55 -1.03 -11.02 -27.25
C GLY A 55 -2.09 -10.89 -26.16
N LYS A 56 -2.04 -11.67 -25.08
CA LYS A 56 -3.07 -11.61 -24.03
C LYS A 56 -2.83 -10.49 -23.03
N LEU A 57 -3.91 -9.89 -22.56
CA LEU A 57 -3.86 -8.91 -21.49
C LEU A 57 -3.73 -9.60 -20.13
N LYS A 58 -2.72 -9.25 -19.34
CA LYS A 58 -2.48 -9.78 -17.99
C LYS A 58 -2.56 -8.67 -16.95
N HIS A 59 -3.25 -8.94 -15.84
CA HIS A 59 -3.30 -8.01 -14.71
C HIS A 59 -1.94 -7.96 -14.00
N THR A 60 -1.36 -6.77 -13.88
CA THR A 60 -0.02 -6.55 -13.27
C THR A 60 -0.04 -6.69 -11.75
N GLY A 61 -1.22 -6.54 -11.14
CA GLY A 61 -1.39 -6.50 -9.69
C GLY A 61 -1.46 -5.09 -9.11
N ALA A 62 -1.26 -4.03 -9.89
CA ALA A 62 -1.40 -2.65 -9.41
C ALA A 62 -2.82 -2.38 -8.90
N ALA A 63 -2.92 -1.68 -7.77
CA ALA A 63 -4.24 -1.29 -7.25
C ALA A 63 -4.85 -0.19 -8.13
N ARG A 64 -6.15 -0.27 -8.44
CA ARG A 64 -6.83 0.79 -9.21
C ARG A 64 -6.64 2.17 -8.58
N PHE A 65 -6.68 2.24 -7.26
CA PHE A 65 -6.49 3.50 -6.53
C PHE A 65 -5.13 4.15 -6.84
N LEU A 66 -4.02 3.41 -6.72
CA LEU A 66 -2.68 3.94 -7.02
C LEU A 66 -2.45 4.12 -8.52
N ALA A 67 -3.08 3.30 -9.37
CA ALA A 67 -3.09 3.52 -10.81
C ALA A 67 -3.70 4.89 -11.18
N VAL A 68 -4.83 5.27 -10.57
CA VAL A 68 -5.42 6.60 -10.75
C VAL A 68 -4.50 7.71 -10.23
N ALA A 69 -3.79 7.47 -9.12
CA ALA A 69 -2.81 8.44 -8.63
C ALA A 69 -1.71 8.71 -9.66
N VAL A 70 -1.14 7.65 -10.24
CA VAL A 70 -0.16 7.78 -11.33
C VAL A 70 -0.76 8.48 -12.56
N GLU A 71 -1.96 8.08 -13.00
CA GLU A 71 -2.67 8.72 -14.13
C GLU A 71 -2.88 10.23 -13.93
N ARG A 72 -3.05 10.66 -12.67
CA ARG A 72 -3.27 12.07 -12.29
C ARG A 72 -1.99 12.79 -11.85
N ASN A 73 -0.82 12.18 -12.03
CA ASN A 73 0.47 12.70 -11.56
C ASN A 73 0.48 13.06 -10.05
N ILE A 74 -0.23 12.28 -9.25
CA ILE A 74 -0.25 12.40 -7.78
C ILE A 74 0.79 11.45 -7.21
N GLY A 75 1.82 12.02 -6.58
CA GLY A 75 2.83 11.27 -5.87
C GLY A 75 2.25 10.54 -4.66
N PHE A 76 2.90 9.44 -4.30
CA PHE A 76 2.62 8.71 -3.08
C PHE A 76 3.87 8.03 -2.55
N GLN A 77 3.89 7.80 -1.25
CA GLN A 77 5.05 7.24 -0.54
C GLN A 77 4.60 6.22 0.49
N LEU A 78 5.33 5.12 0.57
CA LEU A 78 5.14 4.10 1.59
C LEU A 78 5.55 4.70 2.94
N VAL A 79 4.62 4.77 3.89
CA VAL A 79 4.86 5.45 5.18
C VAL A 79 4.94 4.51 6.36
N ARG A 80 4.22 3.37 6.34
CA ARG A 80 4.22 2.39 7.42
C ARG A 80 4.01 0.97 6.90
N ALA A 81 4.51 0.01 7.67
CA ALA A 81 4.33 -1.41 7.41
C ALA A 81 4.17 -2.19 8.72
N TRP A 82 3.31 -3.21 8.70
CA TRP A 82 3.03 -4.08 9.84
C TRP A 82 3.05 -5.55 9.43
N ARG A 83 3.47 -6.43 10.33
CA ARG A 83 3.25 -7.87 10.22
C ARG A 83 1.81 -8.18 10.61
N GLY A 84 1.10 -8.89 9.75
CA GLY A 84 -0.28 -9.28 10.04
C GLY A 84 -0.88 -10.21 9.00
N THR A 85 -2.18 -10.40 9.07
CA THR A 85 -2.95 -11.22 8.14
C THR A 85 -3.84 -10.37 7.24
N ARG A 86 -4.39 -10.98 6.20
CA ARG A 86 -5.39 -10.32 5.36
C ARG A 86 -6.65 -9.89 6.12
N ASP A 87 -6.97 -10.54 7.24
CA ASP A 87 -8.11 -10.13 8.07
C ASP A 87 -7.79 -8.87 8.87
N ASP A 88 -6.55 -8.70 9.31
CA ASP A 88 -6.09 -7.50 10.01
C ASP A 88 -6.08 -6.28 9.08
N GLU A 89 -5.69 -6.47 7.82
CA GLU A 89 -5.82 -5.44 6.78
C GLU A 89 -7.27 -5.00 6.59
N ARG A 90 -8.18 -5.97 6.53
CA ARG A 90 -9.62 -5.70 6.41
C ARG A 90 -10.13 -4.95 7.64
N ARG A 91 -9.66 -5.30 8.84
CA ARG A 91 -9.99 -4.61 10.09
C ARG A 91 -9.52 -3.16 10.04
N LEU A 92 -8.27 -2.90 9.62
CA LEU A 92 -7.75 -1.54 9.46
C LEU A 92 -8.53 -0.72 8.44
N LYS A 93 -8.87 -1.31 7.28
CA LYS A 93 -9.69 -0.63 6.27
C LYS A 93 -11.07 -0.24 6.77
N LYS A 94 -11.72 -1.12 7.55
CA LYS A 94 -13.03 -0.83 8.17
C LYS A 94 -12.95 0.31 9.19
N TRP A 95 -11.83 0.44 9.88
CA TRP A 95 -11.62 1.51 10.85
C TRP A 95 -11.50 2.90 10.20
N LYS A 96 -11.17 2.98 8.90
CA LYS A 96 -11.14 4.21 8.06
C LYS A 96 -10.30 5.37 8.64
N ASN A 97 -9.23 5.05 9.36
CA ASN A 97 -8.42 6.03 10.09
C ASN A 97 -7.00 6.22 9.52
N GLY A 98 -6.82 6.10 8.20
CA GLY A 98 -5.50 6.23 7.55
C GLY A 98 -4.74 7.50 7.97
N ARG A 99 -5.40 8.66 8.00
CA ARG A 99 -4.78 9.91 8.50
C ARG A 99 -4.21 9.80 9.92
N ALA A 100 -4.88 9.07 10.81
CA ALA A 100 -4.43 8.91 12.18
C ALA A 100 -3.23 7.94 12.29
N LEU A 101 -3.06 7.04 11.32
CA LEU A 101 -1.95 6.10 11.23
C LEU A 101 -0.73 6.70 10.54
N CYS A 102 -0.94 7.66 9.64
CA CYS A 102 0.11 8.21 8.81
C CYS A 102 1.05 9.19 9.57
N PRO A 103 2.38 8.96 9.56
CA PRO A 103 3.37 9.83 10.20
C PRO A 103 3.52 11.19 9.53
N ILE A 104 3.13 11.33 8.27
CA ILE A 104 3.17 12.60 7.54
C ILE A 104 1.99 13.48 7.95
N CYS A 105 0.82 12.89 8.14
CA CYS A 105 -0.41 13.62 8.43
C CYS A 105 -0.62 13.93 9.92
N ASN A 106 0.08 13.21 10.80
CA ASN A 106 -0.08 13.29 12.23
C ASN A 106 1.29 13.14 12.90
N SER A 107 1.70 14.15 13.67
CA SER A 107 2.98 14.15 14.41
C SER A 107 3.04 13.10 15.53
N ARG A 108 1.89 12.54 15.92
CA ARG A 108 1.77 11.42 16.87
C ARG A 108 0.85 10.34 16.30
N PRO A 109 1.34 9.52 15.36
CA PRO A 109 0.54 8.47 14.74
C PRO A 109 0.01 7.48 15.75
N LYS A 110 -1.20 6.99 15.53
CA LYS A 110 -1.77 5.93 16.36
C LYS A 110 -0.98 4.64 16.16
N ALA A 111 -0.61 4.02 17.27
CA ALA A 111 -0.12 2.65 17.28
C ALA A 111 -1.24 1.69 16.89
N VAL A 112 -0.88 0.58 16.25
CA VAL A 112 -1.82 -0.50 15.96
C VAL A 112 -1.54 -1.64 16.92
N GLU A 113 -2.22 -1.64 18.06
CA GLU A 113 -1.87 -2.48 19.23
C GLU A 113 -1.93 -4.00 18.98
N PHE A 114 -2.58 -4.44 17.91
CA PHE A 114 -2.75 -5.86 17.58
C PHE A 114 -1.81 -6.35 16.47
N MET A 115 -0.84 -5.55 16.03
CA MET A 115 0.14 -5.92 15.01
C MET A 115 1.51 -5.35 15.32
N ASP A 116 2.55 -6.10 14.96
CA ASP A 116 3.93 -5.64 15.06
C ASP A 116 4.23 -4.71 13.88
N GLU A 117 4.52 -3.45 14.15
CA GLU A 117 5.11 -2.55 13.17
C GLU A 117 6.52 -3.02 12.81
N ILE A 118 6.86 -2.92 11.52
CA ILE A 118 8.18 -3.25 11.01
C ILE A 118 8.77 -2.06 10.28
N GLY A 119 10.09 -1.90 10.38
CA GLY A 119 10.83 -0.91 9.61
C GLY A 119 10.58 -1.06 8.12
N LEU A 120 10.46 0.06 7.40
CA LEU A 120 10.20 0.05 5.96
C LEU A 120 11.35 -0.60 5.18
N ASP A 121 12.58 -0.41 5.63
CA ASP A 121 13.78 -1.09 5.14
C ASP A 121 13.63 -2.61 5.22
N MET A 122 13.19 -3.12 6.37
CA MET A 122 12.94 -4.54 6.60
C MET A 122 11.75 -5.06 5.79
N ALA A 123 10.71 -4.24 5.63
CA ALA A 123 9.53 -4.61 4.86
C ALA A 123 9.81 -4.67 3.35
N LEU A 124 10.64 -3.74 2.86
CA LEU A 124 11.08 -3.65 1.46
C LEU A 124 12.24 -4.58 1.13
N ALA A 125 12.90 -5.18 2.12
CA ALA A 125 13.93 -6.18 1.88
C ALA A 125 13.34 -7.33 1.03
N GLU A 126 13.79 -7.43 -0.23
CA GLU A 126 13.40 -8.53 -1.10
C GLU A 126 13.85 -9.85 -0.49
N LYS A 127 13.11 -10.95 -0.73
CA LYS A 127 13.65 -12.28 -0.48
C LYS A 127 14.96 -12.37 -1.27
N ARG A 128 16.10 -12.39 -0.57
CA ARG A 128 17.36 -12.90 -1.14
C ARG A 128 17.01 -14.30 -1.66
N ARG A 129 16.85 -14.42 -2.98
CA ARG A 129 16.73 -15.73 -3.63
C ARG A 129 18.02 -16.47 -3.28
N ARG A 130 17.91 -17.48 -2.43
CA ARG A 130 18.94 -18.54 -2.35
C ARG A 130 18.77 -19.44 -3.56
#